data_AF-A0A372RI26-F1
#
_entry.id   AF-A0A372RI26-F1
#
_cell.length_a   1.000
_cell.length_b   1.000
_cell.length_c   1.000
_cell.angle_alpha   90.00
_cell.angle_beta   90.00
_cell.angle_gamma   90.00
#
_symmetry.space_group_name_H-M   'P 1'
#
loop_
_entity.id
_entity.type
_entity.pdbx_description
1 polymer ?
#
loop_
_entity_poly.entity_id
_entity_poly.type
_entity_poly.pdbx_seq_one_letter_code
_entity_poly.pdbx_strand_id
1 'polypeptide(L)'
;MKVAVIGYEESEVQTSKTVEACKVLKQIEETVRGRQDQVVVKLQLPDGKLNSLNVRNAIHSYYKAEIINYELLIIQYDGGDKQRIHRKLAMSFENQNGTWYTESDVICVIGNDDRRPDVGIWFQWPSKQERVTPLKSLCLPPDIWIEVFYNRDSDRQNALEKIDSLQNNLDGILNVEYVGIAIPHTYNTFQLNPFPGALSMPAIATRQNKRPQLAPYLIHWDMTYTPHYYIINWNLHLRLRCDVIINFNIILDVLSR
;
A
#
# COMPACT_ATOMS: atom_id res chain seq x y z
N MET A 1 -36.41 -1.93 -0.33
CA MET A 1 -35.87 -1.29 -1.56
C MET A 1 -34.77 -2.21 -2.08
N LYS A 2 -34.98 -2.88 -3.23
CA LYS A 2 -33.97 -3.75 -3.86
C LYS A 2 -32.93 -2.84 -4.51
N VAL A 3 -31.69 -2.88 -4.05
CA VAL A 3 -30.58 -2.16 -4.68
C VAL A 3 -29.95 -3.09 -5.69
N ALA A 4 -30.07 -2.73 -6.97
CA ALA A 4 -29.33 -3.37 -8.05
C ALA A 4 -27.83 -3.11 -7.84
N VAL A 5 -27.03 -4.16 -7.95
CA VAL A 5 -25.57 -4.06 -8.00
C VAL A 5 -25.23 -3.45 -9.35
N ILE A 6 -25.11 -2.12 -9.41
CA ILE A 6 -24.77 -1.40 -10.63
C ILE A 6 -23.33 -1.76 -10.98
N GLY A 7 -23.18 -2.65 -11.97
CA GLY A 7 -21.90 -3.18 -12.43
C GLY A 7 -22.00 -4.51 -13.18
N TYR A 8 -23.11 -5.25 -13.05
CA TYR A 8 -23.37 -6.45 -13.83
C TYR A 8 -24.67 -6.28 -14.62
N GLU A 9 -24.58 -6.18 -15.95
CA GLU A 9 -25.74 -6.43 -16.81
C GLU A 9 -26.25 -7.84 -16.49
N GLU A 10 -27.53 -7.94 -16.09
CA GLU A 10 -28.26 -9.20 -15.98
C GLU A 10 -28.40 -9.81 -17.38
N SER A 11 -27.35 -10.46 -17.87
CA SER A 11 -27.43 -11.38 -19.00
C SER A 11 -27.64 -12.79 -18.46
N GLU A 12 -28.67 -13.45 -18.97
CA GLU A 12 -29.11 -14.80 -18.62
C GLU A 12 -28.08 -15.87 -19.06
N VAL A 13 -26.90 -15.93 -18.42
CA VAL A 13 -26.15 -17.18 -18.12
C VAL A 13 -25.23 -16.89 -16.92
N GLN A 14 -25.76 -16.93 -15.70
CA GLN A 14 -24.92 -16.92 -14.50
C GLN A 14 -24.24 -18.28 -14.33
N THR A 15 -22.99 -18.39 -14.74
CA THR A 15 -22.19 -19.59 -14.47
C THR A 15 -22.04 -19.81 -12.96
N SER A 16 -21.89 -21.06 -12.50
CA SER A 16 -21.77 -21.38 -11.06
C SER A 16 -20.67 -20.58 -10.34
N LYS A 17 -19.57 -20.29 -11.05
CA LYS A 17 -18.45 -19.47 -10.54
C LYS A 17 -18.84 -18.00 -10.32
N THR A 18 -19.72 -17.44 -11.15
CA THR A 18 -20.23 -16.07 -10.99
C THR A 18 -21.15 -15.98 -9.76
N VAL A 19 -21.98 -17.00 -9.55
CA VAL A 19 -22.89 -17.08 -8.40
C VAL A 19 -22.11 -17.17 -7.08
N GLU A 20 -21.02 -17.94 -7.04
CA GLU A 20 -20.14 -18.04 -5.88
C GLU A 20 -19.51 -16.69 -5.53
N ALA A 21 -18.91 -16.01 -6.51
CA ALA A 21 -18.30 -14.69 -6.29
C ALA A 21 -19.31 -13.68 -5.73
N CYS A 22 -20.53 -13.62 -6.25
CA CYS A 22 -21.58 -12.74 -5.73
C CYS A 22 -21.96 -13.07 -4.27
N LYS A 23 -22.03 -14.35 -3.90
CA LYS A 23 -22.31 -14.76 -2.52
C LYS A 23 -21.19 -14.32 -1.57
N VAL A 24 -19.94 -14.46 -2.00
CA VAL A 24 -18.77 -14.03 -1.21
C VAL A 24 -18.77 -12.52 -1.02
N LEU A 25 -18.98 -11.75 -2.10
CA LEU A 25 -19.06 -10.28 -2.01
C LEU A 25 -20.16 -9.84 -1.04
N LYS A 26 -21.33 -10.48 -1.06
CA LYS A 26 -22.41 -10.17 -0.13
C LYS A 26 -22.02 -10.44 1.33
N GLN A 27 -21.34 -11.56 1.60
CA GLN A 27 -20.84 -11.90 2.93
C GLN A 27 -19.80 -10.88 3.43
N ILE A 28 -18.90 -10.43 2.55
CA ILE A 28 -17.91 -9.40 2.86
C ILE A 28 -18.63 -8.09 3.21
N GLU A 29 -19.56 -7.64 2.36
CA GLU A 29 -20.31 -6.40 2.54
C GLU A 29 -21.08 -6.37 3.88
N GLU A 30 -21.77 -7.46 4.23
CA GLU A 30 -22.47 -7.59 5.51
C GLU A 30 -21.52 -7.46 6.70
N THR A 31 -20.31 -8.03 6.60
CA THR A 31 -19.32 -7.97 7.68
C THR A 31 -18.66 -6.60 7.79
N VAL A 32 -18.33 -5.99 6.64
CA VAL A 32 -17.72 -4.67 6.53
C VAL A 32 -18.62 -3.57 7.08
N ARG A 33 -19.93 -3.62 6.80
CA ARG A 33 -20.90 -2.62 7.29
C ARG A 33 -20.91 -2.49 8.81
N GLY A 34 -20.63 -3.56 9.53
CA GLY A 34 -20.51 -3.55 11.00
C GLY A 34 -19.19 -2.99 11.53
N ARG A 35 -18.25 -2.59 10.68
CA ARG A 35 -16.86 -2.23 11.04
C ARG A 35 -16.38 -0.93 10.38
N GLN A 36 -17.29 -0.01 10.10
CA GLN A 36 -17.00 1.23 9.38
C GLN A 36 -16.04 2.19 10.13
N ASP A 37 -15.85 1.99 11.44
CA ASP A 37 -14.92 2.74 12.28
C ASP A 37 -13.45 2.25 12.17
N GLN A 38 -13.25 1.10 11.51
CA GLN A 38 -11.95 0.46 11.30
C GLN A 38 -11.35 0.89 9.96
N VAL A 39 -10.11 1.37 10.00
CA VAL A 39 -9.35 1.73 8.78
C VAL A 39 -8.82 0.48 8.05
N VAL A 40 -8.69 -0.63 8.78
CA VAL A 40 -8.26 -1.93 8.27
C VAL A 40 -9.22 -2.99 8.79
N VAL A 41 -9.85 -3.73 7.88
CA VAL A 41 -10.77 -4.82 8.20
C VAL A 41 -10.15 -6.13 7.74
N LYS A 42 -9.85 -7.00 8.71
CA LYS A 42 -9.31 -8.35 8.47
C LYS A 42 -10.44 -9.40 8.57
N LEU A 43 -10.54 -10.28 7.58
CA LEU A 43 -11.60 -11.27 7.42
C LEU A 43 -11.00 -12.64 7.02
N GLN A 44 -11.38 -13.70 7.72
CA GLN A 44 -11.15 -15.06 7.24
C GLN A 44 -12.41 -15.56 6.56
N LEU A 45 -12.27 -16.08 5.34
CA LEU A 45 -13.39 -16.66 4.60
C LEU A 45 -13.30 -18.19 4.69
N PRO A 46 -14.41 -18.88 5.04
CA PRO A 46 -14.39 -20.32 5.22
C PRO A 46 -14.19 -21.07 3.89
N ASP A 47 -13.88 -22.35 4.00
CA ASP A 47 -13.91 -23.34 2.91
C ASP A 47 -12.98 -23.05 1.72
N GLY A 48 -11.89 -22.32 1.94
CA GLY A 48 -10.90 -22.04 0.89
C GLY A 48 -11.45 -21.24 -0.29
N LYS A 49 -12.52 -20.45 -0.08
CA LYS A 49 -13.18 -19.64 -1.13
C LYS A 49 -12.21 -18.71 -1.89
N LEU A 50 -11.18 -18.23 -1.20
CA LEU A 50 -10.17 -17.35 -1.79
C LEU A 50 -9.19 -18.08 -2.72
N ASN A 51 -9.17 -19.42 -2.77
CA ASN A 51 -8.43 -20.17 -3.80
C ASN A 51 -9.03 -19.95 -5.21
N SER A 52 -10.30 -19.55 -5.30
CA SER A 52 -10.96 -19.29 -6.56
C SER A 52 -10.50 -17.94 -7.14
N LEU A 53 -9.78 -18.00 -8.27
CA LEU A 53 -9.37 -16.80 -9.01
C LEU A 53 -10.56 -15.89 -9.36
N ASN A 54 -11.73 -16.46 -9.64
CA ASN A 54 -12.92 -15.67 -9.95
C ASN A 54 -13.42 -14.88 -8.73
N VAL A 55 -13.37 -15.48 -7.54
CA VAL A 55 -13.69 -14.80 -6.28
C VAL A 55 -12.68 -13.69 -6.01
N ARG A 56 -11.38 -13.96 -6.16
CA ARG A 56 -10.33 -12.94 -5.97
C ARG A 56 -10.48 -11.77 -6.95
N ASN A 57 -10.69 -12.05 -8.25
CA ASN A 57 -10.98 -11.03 -9.26
C ASN A 57 -12.17 -10.15 -8.86
N ALA A 58 -13.26 -10.77 -8.39
CA ALA A 58 -14.44 -10.05 -7.95
C ALA A 58 -14.12 -9.17 -6.73
N ILE A 59 -13.42 -9.69 -5.71
CA ILE A 59 -13.02 -8.92 -4.54
C ILE A 59 -12.18 -7.70 -4.94
N HIS A 60 -11.13 -7.89 -5.73
CA HIS A 60 -10.23 -6.81 -6.18
C HIS A 60 -10.92 -5.78 -7.07
N SER A 61 -12.05 -6.12 -7.69
CA SER A 61 -12.86 -5.18 -8.49
C SER A 61 -13.73 -4.26 -7.63
N TYR A 62 -14.05 -4.67 -6.39
CA TYR A 62 -14.92 -3.91 -5.48
C TYR A 62 -14.15 -3.26 -4.32
N TYR A 63 -13.06 -3.88 -3.87
CA TYR A 63 -12.33 -3.48 -2.68
C TYR A 63 -10.84 -3.30 -2.99
N LYS A 64 -10.24 -2.30 -2.34
CA LYS A 64 -8.78 -2.22 -2.17
C LYS A 64 -8.39 -3.24 -1.12
N ALA A 65 -7.99 -4.42 -1.61
CA ALA A 65 -7.81 -5.59 -0.78
C ALA A 65 -6.45 -6.25 -1.01
N GLU A 66 -5.93 -6.85 0.04
CA GLU A 66 -4.84 -7.82 0.01
C GLU A 66 -5.37 -9.17 0.48
N ILE A 67 -4.86 -10.25 -0.11
CA ILE A 67 -5.25 -11.62 0.24
C ILE A 67 -3.99 -12.39 0.61
N ILE A 68 -3.87 -12.83 1.85
CA ILE A 68 -2.69 -13.51 2.37
C ILE A 68 -2.96 -15.01 2.43
N ASN A 69 -2.07 -15.80 1.84
CA ASN A 69 -2.11 -17.25 1.77
C ASN A 69 -3.47 -17.83 1.31
N TYR A 70 -4.24 -17.09 0.51
CA TYR A 70 -5.63 -17.42 0.15
C TYR A 70 -6.54 -17.77 1.35
N GLU A 71 -6.27 -17.18 2.52
CA GLU A 71 -7.00 -17.47 3.76
C GLU A 71 -7.50 -16.17 4.43
N LEU A 72 -6.65 -15.15 4.44
CA LEU A 72 -6.93 -13.89 5.11
C LEU A 72 -7.15 -12.79 4.07
N LEU A 73 -8.36 -12.23 4.05
CA LEU A 73 -8.70 -11.01 3.32
C LEU A 73 -8.46 -9.80 4.21
N ILE A 74 -7.71 -8.82 3.71
CA ILE A 74 -7.45 -7.54 4.36
C ILE A 74 -8.01 -6.44 3.47
N ILE A 75 -8.98 -5.67 3.96
CA ILE A 75 -9.54 -4.52 3.25
C ILE A 75 -9.06 -3.25 3.94
N GLN A 76 -8.49 -2.32 3.17
CA GLN A 76 -7.98 -1.05 3.67
C GLN A 76 -8.84 0.12 3.19
N TYR A 77 -9.18 1.01 4.11
CA TYR A 77 -9.97 2.22 3.85
C TYR A 77 -9.10 3.47 3.96
N ASP A 78 -8.38 3.77 2.88
CA ASP A 78 -7.55 4.96 2.83
C ASP A 78 -8.36 6.24 2.67
N GLY A 79 -7.98 7.26 3.44
CA GLY A 79 -8.46 8.63 3.22
C GLY A 79 -7.85 9.29 2.00
N GLY A 80 -8.45 10.40 1.57
CA GLY A 80 -8.00 11.16 0.39
C GLY A 80 -6.55 11.65 0.48
N ASP A 81 -6.06 11.96 1.68
CA ASP A 81 -4.69 12.43 1.89
C ASP A 81 -3.66 11.34 1.64
N LYS A 82 -3.87 10.11 2.15
CA LYS A 82 -3.03 8.94 1.83
C LYS A 82 -2.95 8.75 0.32
N GLN A 83 -4.10 8.66 -0.34
CA GLN A 83 -4.18 8.47 -1.79
C GLN A 83 -3.49 9.60 -2.58
N ARG A 84 -3.60 10.85 -2.11
CA ARG A 84 -2.91 11.99 -2.72
C ARG A 84 -1.38 11.92 -2.53
N ILE A 85 -0.92 11.44 -1.37
CA ILE A 85 0.50 11.18 -1.10
C ILE A 85 1.01 10.06 -2.01
N HIS A 86 0.31 8.93 -2.13
CA HIS A 86 0.73 7.80 -2.97
C HIS A 86 0.96 8.26 -4.41
N ARG A 87 -0.02 8.97 -4.98
CA ARG A 87 0.08 9.52 -6.35
C ARG A 87 1.25 10.48 -6.50
N LYS A 88 1.44 11.41 -5.56
CA LYS A 88 2.53 12.40 -5.66
C LYS A 88 3.91 11.74 -5.51
N LEU A 89 4.03 10.73 -4.66
CA LEU A 89 5.26 9.94 -4.52
C LEU A 89 5.56 9.19 -5.82
N ALA A 90 4.58 8.46 -6.37
CA ALA A 90 4.74 7.73 -7.63
C ALA A 90 5.20 8.65 -8.78
N MET A 91 4.49 9.78 -8.98
CA MET A 91 4.88 10.79 -9.98
C MET A 91 6.28 11.37 -9.73
N SER A 92 6.68 11.56 -8.47
CA SER A 92 8.01 12.09 -8.14
C SER A 92 9.13 11.11 -8.51
N PHE A 93 8.92 9.82 -8.29
CA PHE A 93 9.90 8.79 -8.67
C PHE A 93 9.96 8.62 -10.19
N GLU A 94 8.82 8.61 -10.87
CA GLU A 94 8.77 8.56 -12.34
C GLU A 94 9.49 9.77 -12.97
N ASN A 95 9.32 10.97 -12.41
CA ASN A 95 10.03 12.17 -12.87
C ASN A 95 11.55 12.12 -12.60
N GLN A 96 11.98 11.44 -11.54
CA GLN A 96 13.40 11.23 -11.27
C GLN A 96 14.01 10.22 -12.23
N ASN A 97 13.25 9.18 -12.61
CA ASN A 97 13.69 8.19 -13.57
C ASN A 97 12.52 7.56 -14.34
N GLY A 98 12.26 8.07 -15.56
CA GLY A 98 11.21 7.58 -16.44
C GLY A 98 11.49 6.23 -17.09
N THR A 99 12.66 5.61 -16.84
CA THR A 99 12.94 4.24 -17.32
C THR A 99 12.44 3.18 -16.36
N TRP A 100 12.14 3.53 -15.11
CA TRP A 100 11.60 2.62 -14.11
C TRP A 100 10.08 2.52 -14.24
N TYR A 101 9.52 1.38 -13.86
CA TYR A 101 8.09 1.25 -13.70
C TYR A 101 7.74 1.67 -12.27
N THR A 102 7.00 2.76 -12.12
CA THR A 102 6.57 3.26 -10.80
C THR A 102 5.06 3.39 -10.80
N GLU A 103 4.40 2.75 -9.83
CA GLU A 103 2.94 2.79 -9.72
C GLU A 103 2.49 2.75 -8.25
N SER A 104 1.25 3.17 -8.02
CA SER A 104 0.57 3.08 -6.73
C SER A 104 -0.59 2.09 -6.78
N ASP A 105 -0.82 1.34 -5.69
CA ASP A 105 -2.00 0.45 -5.52
C ASP A 105 -2.15 -0.60 -6.63
N VAL A 106 -1.02 -1.12 -7.13
CA VAL A 106 -0.99 -2.22 -8.10
C VAL A 106 -0.97 -3.57 -7.38
N ILE A 107 -1.70 -4.55 -7.92
CA ILE A 107 -1.67 -5.92 -7.41
C ILE A 107 -0.37 -6.60 -7.85
N CYS A 108 0.35 -7.17 -6.90
CA CYS A 108 1.54 -8.00 -7.11
C CYS A 108 1.35 -9.32 -6.35
N VAL A 109 1.21 -10.44 -7.09
CA VAL A 109 1.06 -11.76 -6.47
C VAL A 109 2.42 -12.34 -6.13
N ILE A 110 2.72 -12.47 -4.85
CA ILE A 110 4.00 -12.98 -4.32
C ILE A 110 3.71 -14.31 -3.63
N GLY A 111 4.11 -15.42 -4.23
CA GLY A 111 3.71 -16.75 -3.77
C GLY A 111 2.19 -16.92 -3.81
N ASN A 112 1.58 -17.12 -2.63
CA ASN A 112 0.12 -17.22 -2.48
C ASN A 112 -0.53 -15.92 -1.97
N ASP A 113 0.22 -14.82 -1.95
CA ASP A 113 -0.26 -13.55 -1.43
C ASP A 113 -0.58 -12.58 -2.57
N ASP A 114 -1.80 -12.08 -2.62
CA ASP A 114 -2.16 -10.91 -3.41
C ASP A 114 -1.80 -9.66 -2.62
N ARG A 115 -0.63 -9.08 -2.88
CA ARG A 115 -0.13 -7.88 -2.18
C ARG A 115 -0.32 -6.62 -3.00
N ARG A 116 -0.35 -5.47 -2.32
CA ARG A 116 -0.47 -4.15 -2.95
C ARG A 116 0.41 -3.12 -2.25
N PRO A 117 1.57 -2.72 -2.78
CA PRO A 117 2.30 -1.60 -2.22
C PRO A 117 1.49 -0.30 -2.38
N ASP A 118 1.57 0.61 -1.42
CA ASP A 118 1.00 1.95 -1.60
C ASP A 118 1.72 2.69 -2.72
N VAL A 119 3.05 2.53 -2.80
CA VAL A 119 3.87 2.87 -3.97
C VAL A 119 4.93 1.80 -4.16
N GLY A 120 5.01 1.24 -5.37
CA GLY A 120 6.06 0.32 -5.78
C GLY A 120 6.92 0.93 -6.89
N ILE A 121 8.24 0.74 -6.79
CA ILE A 121 9.20 1.12 -7.82
C ILE A 121 9.93 -0.14 -8.28
N TRP A 122 9.89 -0.41 -9.59
CA TRP A 122 10.63 -1.49 -10.23
C TRP A 122 11.65 -0.92 -11.21
N PHE A 123 12.91 -1.27 -11.00
CA PHE A 123 14.03 -0.85 -11.86
C PHE A 123 13.98 -1.55 -13.19
N GLN A 124 13.48 -2.79 -13.21
CA GLN A 124 13.10 -3.50 -14.41
C GLN A 124 11.58 -3.55 -14.52
N TRP A 125 11.06 -3.20 -15.69
CA TRP A 125 9.62 -3.27 -15.93
C TRP A 125 9.10 -4.70 -15.71
N PRO A 126 8.00 -4.85 -14.92
CA PRO A 126 7.28 -6.11 -14.91
C PRO A 126 6.82 -6.48 -16.31
N SER A 127 6.79 -7.78 -16.59
CA SER A 127 6.32 -8.33 -17.85
C SER A 127 4.91 -7.84 -18.17
N LYS A 128 4.55 -7.87 -19.45
CA LYS A 128 3.19 -7.49 -19.87
C LYS A 128 2.13 -8.37 -19.19
N GLN A 129 2.43 -9.63 -18.90
CA GLN A 129 1.49 -10.55 -18.27
C GLN A 129 1.28 -10.21 -16.79
N GLU A 130 2.34 -9.88 -16.05
CA GLU A 130 2.24 -9.39 -14.66
C GLU A 130 1.40 -8.10 -14.59
N ARG A 131 1.57 -7.18 -15.55
CA ARG A 131 0.84 -5.90 -15.54
C ARG A 131 -0.63 -6.02 -15.96
N VAL A 132 -0.96 -6.88 -16.92
CA VAL A 132 -2.32 -7.00 -17.47
C VAL A 132 -3.16 -8.04 -16.73
N THR A 133 -2.53 -9.09 -16.20
CA THR A 133 -3.20 -10.18 -15.49
C THR A 133 -2.51 -10.52 -14.17
N PRO A 134 -2.39 -9.57 -13.23
CA PRO A 134 -1.57 -9.74 -12.02
C PRO A 134 -2.02 -10.92 -11.16
N LEU A 135 -3.32 -11.23 -11.10
CA LEU A 135 -3.83 -12.34 -10.28
C LEU A 135 -3.53 -13.75 -10.83
N LYS A 136 -3.08 -13.83 -12.09
CA LYS A 136 -2.70 -15.09 -12.77
C LYS A 136 -1.19 -15.27 -12.88
N SER A 137 -0.42 -14.21 -12.64
CA SER A 137 1.01 -14.17 -12.87
C SER A 137 1.71 -13.77 -11.60
N LEU A 138 2.59 -14.65 -11.11
CA LEU A 138 3.51 -14.28 -10.05
C LEU A 138 4.29 -13.05 -10.47
N CYS A 139 4.39 -12.12 -9.53
CA CYS A 139 5.01 -10.83 -9.70
C CYS A 139 6.37 -10.85 -8.99
N LEU A 140 7.40 -10.30 -9.64
CA LEU A 140 8.58 -9.86 -8.90
C LEU A 140 8.19 -8.65 -8.03
N PRO A 141 8.42 -8.69 -6.70
CA PRO A 141 8.16 -7.53 -5.84
C PRO A 141 8.96 -6.31 -6.31
N PRO A 142 8.46 -5.09 -6.02
CA PRO A 142 9.18 -3.87 -6.34
C PRO A 142 10.55 -3.84 -5.65
N ASP A 143 11.48 -3.17 -6.29
CA ASP A 143 12.82 -2.88 -5.78
C ASP A 143 12.79 -1.92 -4.57
N ILE A 144 11.82 -1.01 -4.57
CA ILE A 144 11.50 -0.13 -3.43
C ILE A 144 10.01 -0.27 -3.13
N TRP A 145 9.70 -0.67 -1.89
CA TRP A 145 8.35 -0.85 -1.39
C TRP A 145 7.99 0.23 -0.38
N ILE A 146 6.95 1.01 -0.65
CA ILE A 146 6.51 2.08 0.25
C ILE A 146 5.11 1.77 0.78
N GLU A 147 4.95 1.87 2.10
CA GLU A 147 3.67 1.89 2.80
C GLU A 147 3.49 3.26 3.48
N VAL A 148 2.35 3.89 3.26
CA VAL A 148 1.92 5.09 3.99
C VAL A 148 0.83 4.64 4.95
N PHE A 149 0.90 5.07 6.21
CA PHE A 149 -0.08 4.67 7.21
C PHE A 149 -0.34 5.80 8.20
N TYR A 150 -1.57 5.89 8.68
CA TYR A 150 -1.86 6.70 9.84
C TYR A 150 -1.09 6.16 11.05
N ASN A 151 -0.52 7.05 11.86
CA ASN A 151 0.09 6.70 13.14
C ASN A 151 -1.00 6.39 14.20
N ARG A 152 -1.85 5.41 13.86
CA ARG A 152 -2.95 4.83 14.63
C ARG A 152 -2.71 3.33 14.66
N ASP A 153 -2.94 2.69 15.80
CA ASP A 153 -2.43 1.34 16.05
C ASP A 153 -2.82 0.31 14.99
N SER A 154 -4.07 0.22 14.55
CA SER A 154 -4.49 -0.80 13.58
C SER A 154 -3.86 -0.63 12.18
N ASP A 155 -3.82 0.60 11.67
CA ASP A 155 -3.25 0.90 10.34
C ASP A 155 -1.72 0.75 10.37
N ARG A 156 -1.10 1.35 11.38
CA ARG A 156 0.33 1.21 11.65
C ARG A 156 0.76 -0.23 11.84
N GLN A 157 0.03 -1.02 12.63
CA GLN A 157 0.35 -2.42 12.87
C GLN A 157 0.22 -3.23 11.58
N ASN A 158 -0.83 -3.00 10.80
CA ASN A 158 -1.01 -3.67 9.51
C ASN A 158 0.17 -3.39 8.54
N ALA A 159 0.58 -2.12 8.39
CA ALA A 159 1.72 -1.77 7.55
C ALA A 159 3.05 -2.40 8.02
N LEU A 160 3.29 -2.41 9.33
CA LEU A 160 4.52 -3.01 9.89
C LEU A 160 4.52 -4.53 9.79
N GLU A 161 3.40 -5.20 10.08
CA GLU A 161 3.25 -6.66 9.90
C GLU A 161 3.43 -7.05 8.43
N LYS A 162 2.97 -6.22 7.50
CA LYS A 162 3.17 -6.44 6.07
C LYS A 162 4.64 -6.37 5.67
N ILE A 163 5.37 -5.33 6.10
CA ILE A 163 6.80 -5.21 5.82
C ILE A 163 7.57 -6.38 6.45
N ASP A 164 7.29 -6.72 7.70
CA ASP A 164 7.92 -7.84 8.40
C ASP A 164 7.63 -9.18 7.71
N SER A 165 6.38 -9.42 7.32
CA SER A 165 5.98 -10.60 6.56
C SER A 165 6.68 -10.69 5.21
N LEU A 166 6.84 -9.59 4.48
CA LEU A 166 7.54 -9.59 3.19
C LEU A 166 9.04 -9.82 3.36
N GLN A 167 9.66 -9.25 4.40
CA GLN A 167 11.07 -9.49 4.74
C GLN A 167 11.32 -10.96 5.09
N ASN A 168 10.44 -11.56 5.89
CA ASN A 168 10.56 -12.95 6.34
C ASN A 168 10.20 -13.95 5.22
N ASN A 169 9.11 -13.74 4.47
CA ASN A 169 8.65 -14.69 3.44
C ASN A 169 9.53 -14.72 2.19
N LEU A 170 10.28 -13.65 1.93
CA LEU A 170 11.18 -13.58 0.78
C LEU A 170 12.57 -14.16 1.10
N ASP A 171 12.82 -14.68 2.31
CA ASP A 171 14.07 -15.30 2.76
C ASP A 171 15.35 -14.51 2.39
N GLY A 172 15.24 -13.18 2.21
CA GLY A 172 16.31 -12.34 1.69
C GLY A 172 16.74 -12.66 0.24
N ILE A 173 16.00 -13.50 -0.49
CA ILE A 173 16.23 -13.84 -1.91
C ILE A 173 16.09 -12.59 -2.78
N LEU A 174 15.20 -11.68 -2.38
CA LEU A 174 14.91 -10.45 -3.10
C LEU A 174 15.29 -9.24 -2.26
N ASN A 175 16.19 -8.43 -2.83
CA ASN A 175 16.72 -7.22 -2.24
C ASN A 175 15.70 -6.08 -2.38
N VAL A 176 14.68 -6.08 -1.54
CA VAL A 176 13.67 -5.01 -1.51
C VAL A 176 14.04 -3.98 -0.44
N GLU A 177 14.11 -2.71 -0.83
CA GLU A 177 14.27 -1.60 0.11
C GLU A 177 12.88 -1.13 0.58
N TYR A 178 12.63 -1.14 1.90
CA TYR A 178 11.31 -0.81 2.44
C TYR A 178 11.28 0.58 3.08
N VAL A 179 10.18 1.29 2.87
CA VAL A 179 9.90 2.59 3.47
C VAL A 179 8.50 2.61 4.06
N GLY A 180 8.40 2.94 5.34
CA GLY A 180 7.14 3.19 6.03
C GLY A 180 7.00 4.69 6.32
N ILE A 181 5.91 5.31 5.87
CA ILE A 181 5.63 6.74 6.09
C ILE A 181 4.44 6.84 7.04
N ALA A 182 4.73 7.23 8.28
CA ALA A 182 3.70 7.48 9.27
C ALA A 182 3.16 8.91 9.11
N ILE A 183 1.86 9.06 8.93
CA ILE A 183 1.18 10.36 8.86
C ILE A 183 0.26 10.55 10.07
N PRO A 184 0.00 11.80 10.50
CA PRO A 184 -0.90 12.09 11.62
C PRO A 184 -2.34 11.68 11.27
N HIS A 185 -3.07 11.16 12.26
CA HIS A 185 -4.52 10.98 12.20
C HIS A 185 -5.18 12.08 13.02
N THR A 186 -5.12 13.31 12.52
CA THR A 186 -5.66 14.49 13.20
C THR A 186 -6.37 15.39 12.19
N TYR A 187 -7.29 16.22 12.69
CA TYR A 187 -7.93 17.28 11.90
C TYR A 187 -7.12 18.58 11.88
N ASN A 188 -5.96 18.59 12.53
CA ASN A 188 -5.13 19.80 12.64
C ASN A 188 -4.25 19.91 11.39
N THR A 189 -4.38 21.03 10.69
CA THR A 189 -3.54 21.36 9.55
C THR A 189 -2.09 21.56 9.97
N PHE A 190 -1.15 20.97 9.23
CA PHE A 190 0.27 21.26 9.40
C PHE A 190 0.59 22.71 9.00
N GLN A 191 1.58 23.30 9.66
CA GLN A 191 2.08 24.62 9.25
C GLN A 191 2.65 24.56 7.83
N LEU A 192 2.30 25.53 7.00
CA LEU A 192 2.84 25.71 5.65
C LEU A 192 4.37 25.82 5.68
N ASN A 193 5.01 25.48 4.55
CA ASN A 193 6.46 25.57 4.41
C ASN A 193 6.93 27.01 4.68
N PRO A 194 7.73 27.25 5.74
CA PRO A 194 8.20 28.60 6.06
C PRO A 194 9.25 29.12 5.06
N PHE A 195 9.87 28.23 4.27
CA PHE A 195 10.91 28.57 3.29
C PHE A 195 10.65 27.88 1.95
N PRO A 196 9.58 28.28 1.22
CA PRO A 196 9.28 27.69 -0.08
C PRO A 196 10.40 27.98 -1.08
N GLY A 197 10.83 26.95 -1.83
CA GLY A 197 11.90 27.06 -2.82
C GLY A 197 13.32 26.94 -2.26
N ALA A 198 13.49 26.77 -0.94
CA ALA A 198 14.79 26.47 -0.36
C ALA A 198 15.34 25.12 -0.87
N LEU A 199 16.67 25.01 -0.92
CA LEU A 199 17.34 23.77 -1.30
C LEU A 199 16.99 22.67 -0.29
N SER A 200 16.66 21.48 -0.81
CA SER A 200 16.39 20.31 0.03
C SER A 200 17.70 19.69 0.52
N MET A 201 17.77 19.39 1.81
CA MET A 201 18.94 18.79 2.46
C MET A 201 18.68 17.33 2.88
N PRO A 202 19.70 16.46 2.92
CA PRO A 202 19.53 15.10 3.40
C PRO A 202 19.04 15.08 4.85
N ALA A 203 18.02 14.28 5.12
CA ALA A 203 17.52 14.03 6.46
C ALA A 203 18.52 13.16 7.24
N ILE A 204 18.64 13.44 8.54
CA ILE A 204 19.50 12.67 9.44
C ILE A 204 18.62 11.69 10.20
N ALA A 205 19.00 10.41 10.23
CA ALA A 205 18.31 9.41 11.02
C ALA A 205 18.32 9.81 12.50
N THR A 206 17.19 9.65 13.18
CA THR A 206 17.14 9.77 14.62
C THR A 206 18.06 8.71 15.21
N ARG A 207 18.95 9.09 16.11
CA ARG A 207 19.85 8.14 16.82
C ARG A 207 19.10 7.28 17.84
N GLN A 208 17.78 7.18 17.71
CA GLN A 208 16.91 6.47 18.63
C GLN A 208 16.60 5.09 18.03
N ASN A 209 16.76 4.06 18.85
CA ASN A 209 16.34 2.70 18.49
C ASN A 209 14.82 2.51 18.64
N LYS A 210 14.10 3.57 19.01
CA LYS A 210 12.66 3.57 19.20
C LYS A 210 12.01 4.45 18.14
N ARG A 211 10.92 3.94 17.59
CA ARG A 211 10.06 4.67 16.67
C ARG A 211 9.57 5.98 17.29
N PRO A 212 9.57 7.09 16.54
CA PRO A 212 8.97 8.35 17.00
C PRO A 212 7.51 8.15 17.42
N GLN A 213 7.10 8.84 18.48
CA GLN A 213 5.73 8.75 18.98
C GLN A 213 4.76 9.59 18.14
N LEU A 214 5.23 10.72 17.60
CA LEU A 214 4.41 11.68 16.86
C LEU A 214 4.78 11.66 15.37
N ALA A 215 3.74 11.65 14.54
CA ALA A 215 3.85 11.77 13.09
C ALA A 215 3.88 13.25 12.64
N PRO A 216 4.42 13.57 11.46
CA PRO A 216 4.93 12.64 10.45
C PRO A 216 6.38 12.20 10.69
N TYR A 217 6.64 10.93 10.46
CA TYR A 217 7.98 10.36 10.46
C TYR A 217 8.08 9.25 9.41
N LEU A 218 9.30 8.91 9.03
CA LEU A 218 9.61 7.84 8.10
C LEU A 218 10.41 6.75 8.82
N ILE A 219 10.16 5.50 8.46
CA ILE A 219 10.95 4.32 8.81
C ILE A 219 11.57 3.79 7.52
N HIS A 220 12.88 3.62 7.50
CA HIS A 220 13.62 3.11 6.36
C HIS A 220 14.30 1.82 6.78
N TRP A 221 13.98 0.73 6.11
CA TRP A 221 14.72 -0.52 6.25
C TRP A 221 15.67 -0.62 5.07
N ASP A 222 16.95 -0.43 5.37
CA ASP A 222 18.02 -0.65 4.40
C ASP A 222 18.21 -2.16 4.15
N MET A 223 19.20 -2.50 3.33
CA MET A 223 19.54 -3.89 2.96
C MET A 223 19.86 -4.81 4.13
N THR A 224 20.15 -4.27 5.32
CA THR A 224 20.38 -5.06 6.54
C THR A 224 19.09 -5.33 7.30
N TYR A 225 17.94 -4.86 6.77
CA TYR A 225 16.62 -4.92 7.38
C TYR A 225 16.57 -4.28 8.78
N THR A 226 17.50 -3.38 9.07
CA THR A 226 17.52 -2.60 10.30
C THR A 226 16.68 -1.34 10.10
N PRO A 227 15.67 -1.06 10.96
CA PRO A 227 14.88 0.15 10.84
C PRO A 227 15.65 1.39 11.28
N HIS A 228 15.75 2.37 10.40
CA HIS A 228 16.21 3.73 10.68
C HIS A 228 15.03 4.69 10.66
N TYR A 229 14.92 5.56 11.66
CA TYR A 229 13.80 6.48 11.79
C TYR A 229 14.21 7.89 11.39
N TYR A 230 13.33 8.64 10.73
CA TYR A 230 13.56 10.02 10.30
C TYR A 230 12.35 10.88 10.65
N ILE A 231 12.59 12.10 11.16
CA ILE A 231 11.52 13.08 11.31
C ILE A 231 11.27 13.75 9.97
N ILE A 232 10.02 13.76 9.52
CA ILE A 232 9.62 14.43 8.28
C ILE A 232 9.49 15.93 8.59
N ASN A 233 10.29 16.75 7.91
CA ASN A 233 10.27 18.20 8.03
C ASN A 233 10.50 18.87 6.68
N TRP A 234 10.10 20.14 6.58
CA TRP A 234 10.22 20.95 5.38
C TRP A 234 11.67 21.03 4.89
N ASN A 235 11.82 20.96 3.57
CA ASN A 235 13.07 21.08 2.84
C ASN A 235 14.11 20.01 3.22
N LEU A 236 13.64 18.84 3.63
CA LEU A 236 14.47 17.66 3.81
C LEU A 236 14.11 16.56 2.80
N HIS A 237 15.04 15.62 2.58
CA HIS A 237 14.79 14.42 1.79
C HIS A 237 15.50 13.20 2.36
N LEU A 238 14.92 12.02 2.14
CA LEU A 238 15.64 10.76 2.29
C LEU A 238 16.20 10.35 0.93
N ARG A 239 17.46 9.91 0.90
CA ARG A 239 18.06 9.25 -0.26
C ARG A 239 17.95 7.74 -0.09
N LEU A 240 17.40 7.09 -1.09
CA LEU A 240 17.27 5.64 -1.19
C LEU A 240 18.35 5.08 -2.12
N ARG A 241 18.33 3.78 -2.39
CA ARG A 241 19.23 3.15 -3.36
C ARG A 241 19.07 3.76 -4.75
N CYS A 242 20.11 3.63 -5.57
CA CYS A 242 20.16 4.21 -6.93
C CYS A 242 19.92 5.74 -6.95
N ASP A 243 20.28 6.41 -5.86
CA ASP A 243 20.27 7.87 -5.68
C ASP A 243 18.90 8.55 -5.86
N VAL A 244 17.79 7.80 -5.88
CA VAL A 244 16.47 8.42 -5.84
C VAL A 244 16.13 8.94 -4.45
N ILE A 245 15.33 10.01 -4.44
CA ILE A 245 14.99 10.73 -3.22
C ILE A 245 13.49 10.75 -2.97
N ILE A 246 13.13 10.62 -1.69
CA ILE A 246 11.82 11.01 -1.18
C ILE A 246 11.97 12.43 -0.64
N ASN A 247 11.48 13.42 -1.38
CA ASN A 247 11.40 14.80 -0.89
C ASN A 247 10.23 14.94 0.09
N PHE A 248 10.52 15.30 1.34
CA PHE A 248 9.51 15.37 2.40
C PHE A 248 8.44 16.44 2.16
N ASN A 249 8.74 17.46 1.35
CA ASN A 249 7.77 18.47 0.94
C ASN A 249 6.57 17.85 0.22
N ILE A 250 6.75 16.74 -0.51
CA ILE A 250 5.66 16.03 -1.19
C ILE A 250 4.57 15.58 -0.20
N ILE A 251 5.00 15.12 0.97
CA ILE A 251 4.12 14.61 2.03
C ILE A 251 3.50 15.80 2.77
N LEU A 252 4.33 16.75 3.20
CA LEU A 252 3.91 17.89 3.99
C LEU A 252 2.99 18.86 3.21
N ASP A 253 3.13 18.97 1.89
CA ASP A 253 2.23 19.75 1.02
C ASP A 253 0.81 19.20 0.97
N VAL A 254 0.62 17.91 1.31
CA VAL A 254 -0.70 17.30 1.46
C VAL A 254 -1.22 17.57 2.87
N LEU A 255 -0.41 17.31 3.89
CA LEU A 255 -0.80 17.43 5.30
C LEU A 255 -1.06 18.87 5.78
N SER A 256 -0.59 19.88 5.04
CA SER A 256 -0.74 21.31 5.38
C SER A 256 -1.92 22.00 4.71
N ARG A 257 -2.78 21.26 4.02
CA ARG A 257 -3.96 21.79 3.30
C ARG A 257 -5.23 21.76 4.14
#